data_AF-A0A820AJE7-F1
#
_entry.id   AF-A0A820AJE7-F1
#
_cell.length_a   1.000
_cell.length_b   1.000
_cell.length_c   1.000
_cell.angle_alpha   90.00
_cell.angle_beta   90.00
_cell.angle_gamma   90.00
#
_symmetry.space_group_name_H-M   'P 1'
#
loop_
_entity.id
_entity.type
_entity.pdbx_description
1 polymer ?
#
loop_
_entity_poly.entity_id
_entity_poly.type
_entity_poly.pdbx_seq_one_letter_code
_entity_poly.pdbx_strand_id
1 'polypeptide(L)' 'AGLGGCPYAKGATGNVATEDVIYLLDGLGYETGVDLNRLIDAGQFITEALKRENASKVARALLCKQQGETKTTVKSNQT' A
#
# COMPACT_ATOMS: atom_id res chain seq x y z
N ALA A 1 0.26 5.97 0.78
CA ALA A 1 -0.80 5.70 -0.19
C ALA A 1 -0.95 6.80 -1.26
N GLY A 2 0.15 7.48 -1.63
CA GLY A 2 0.14 8.58 -2.62
C GLY A 2 -0.98 9.59 -2.37
N LEU A 3 -0.97 10.26 -1.21
CA LEU A 3 -2.05 11.17 -0.84
C LEU A 3 -1.90 12.52 -1.57
N GLY A 4 -3.02 13.21 -1.77
CA GLY A 4 -3.08 14.55 -2.36
C GLY A 4 -3.38 14.54 -3.85
N GLY A 5 -3.09 15.66 -4.49
CA GLY A 5 -3.34 15.95 -5.90
C GLY A 5 -2.80 17.33 -6.22
N CYS A 6 -2.61 17.65 -7.50
CA CYS A 6 -2.15 18.97 -7.91
C CYS A 6 -3.35 19.84 -8.33
N PRO A 7 -3.60 21.00 -7.70
CA PRO A 7 -4.73 21.88 -8.08
C PRO A 7 -4.57 22.46 -9.49
N TYR A 8 -3.34 22.48 -10.02
CA TYR A 8 -3.02 23.00 -11.35
C TYR A 8 -3.01 21.92 -12.44
N ALA A 9 -2.98 20.63 -12.08
CA ALA A 9 -2.96 19.52 -13.02
C ALA A 9 -4.12 18.56 -12.72
N LYS A 10 -5.20 18.69 -13.50
CA LYS A 10 -6.40 17.85 -13.37
C LYS A 10 -6.03 16.37 -13.51
N GLY A 11 -6.37 15.57 -12.48
CA GLY A 11 -6.10 14.13 -12.47
C GLY A 11 -4.68 13.75 -12.06
N ALA A 12 -3.83 14.69 -11.64
CA ALA A 12 -2.54 14.34 -11.06
C ALA A 12 -2.72 13.52 -9.78
N THR A 13 -1.95 12.43 -9.68
CA THR A 13 -2.06 11.40 -8.64
C THR A 13 -1.62 11.85 -7.25
N GLY A 14 -0.98 13.03 -7.13
CA GLY A 14 -0.53 13.61 -5.86
C GLY A 14 0.95 13.39 -5.59
N ASN A 15 1.31 13.28 -4.31
CA ASN A 15 2.68 13.02 -3.89
C ASN A 15 3.11 11.59 -4.24
N VAL A 16 4.42 11.36 -4.34
CA VAL A 16 4.97 10.01 -4.41
C VAL A 16 4.49 9.20 -3.20
N ALA A 17 4.06 7.96 -3.44
CA ALA A 17 3.62 7.10 -2.37
C ALA A 17 4.83 6.62 -1.55
N THR A 18 4.81 6.88 -0.24
CA THR A 18 5.89 6.50 0.68
C THR A 18 6.19 5.01 0.62
N GLU A 19 5.18 4.16 0.49
CA GLU A 19 5.34 2.71 0.38
C GLU A 19 6.18 2.31 -0.84
N ASP A 20 5.99 2.98 -1.98
CA ASP A 20 6.73 2.69 -3.20
C ASP A 20 8.21 3.12 -3.06
N VAL A 21 8.47 4.19 -2.31
CA VAL A 21 9.84 4.67 -2.01
C VAL A 21 10.54 3.73 -1.03
N ILE A 22 9.87 3.35 0.06
CA ILE A 22 10.45 2.43 1.06
C ILE A 22 10.75 1.08 0.42
N TYR A 23 9.82 0.54 -0.38
CA TYR A 23 10.05 -0.71 -1.10
C TYR A 23 11.27 -0.66 -2.02
N LEU A 24 11.49 0.46 -2.71
CA LEU A 24 12.69 0.68 -3.52
C LEU A 24 13.95 0.70 -2.65
N LEU A 25 13.94 1.46 -1.55
CA LEU A 25 15.09 1.60 -0.67
C LEU A 25 15.48 0.27 -0.03
N ASP A 26 14.49 -0.49 0.43
CA ASP A 26 14.69 -1.84 0.99
C ASP A 26 15.28 -2.78 -0.07
N GLY A 27 14.77 -2.73 -1.32
CA GLY A 27 15.29 -3.52 -2.44
C GLY A 27 16.73 -3.15 -2.86
N LEU A 28 17.15 -1.93 -2.56
CA LEU A 28 18.52 -1.45 -2.76
C LEU A 28 19.43 -1.72 -1.54
N GLY A 29 18.89 -2.25 -0.45
CA GLY A 29 19.64 -2.57 0.78
C GLY A 29 19.87 -1.39 1.72
N TYR A 30 19.10 -0.31 1.59
CA TYR A 30 19.16 0.82 2.54
C TYR A 30 18.23 0.57 3.72
N GLU A 31 18.74 0.77 4.94
CA GLU A 31 17.92 0.72 6.15
C GLU A 31 17.15 2.03 6.34
N THR A 32 15.83 1.93 6.37
CA THR A 32 14.92 3.08 6.57
C THR A 32 14.34 3.15 7.98
N GLY A 33 14.35 2.03 8.72
CA GLY A 33 13.72 1.89 10.04
C GLY A 33 12.18 1.90 10.00
N VAL A 34 11.56 1.84 8.82
CA VAL A 34 10.11 1.87 8.64
C VAL A 34 9.59 0.45 8.43
N ASP A 35 8.55 0.06 9.19
CA ASP A 35 7.83 -1.19 8.94
C ASP A 35 6.85 -1.00 7.77
N LEU A 36 7.18 -1.63 6.64
CA LEU A 36 6.39 -1.52 5.41
C LEU A 36 4.96 -2.05 5.56
N ASN A 37 4.73 -3.13 6.32
CA ASN A 37 3.39 -3.68 6.49
C ASN A 37 2.51 -2.71 7.30
N ARG A 38 3.04 -2.18 8.40
CA ARG A 38 2.31 -1.20 9.21
C ARG A 38 2.03 0.09 8.45
N LEU A 39 2.95 0.50 7.58
CA LEU A 39 2.76 1.65 6.70
C LEU A 39 1.64 1.40 5.68
N ILE A 40 1.57 0.21 5.11
CA ILE A 40 0.50 -0.20 4.19
C ILE A 40 -0.86 -0.17 4.90
N ASP A 41 -0.95 -0.71 6.11
CA ASP A 41 -2.19 -0.70 6.90
C ASP A 41 -2.68 0.73 7.18
N ALA A 42 -1.76 1.61 7.59
CA ALA A 42 -2.07 3.03 7.80
C ALA A 42 -2.50 3.72 6.49
N GLY A 43 -1.84 3.40 5.38
CA GLY A 43 -2.18 3.89 4.05
C GLY A 43 -3.57 3.43 3.60
N GLN A 44 -3.91 2.17 3.85
CA GLN A 44 -5.20 1.59 3.53
C GLN A 44 -6.31 2.23 4.36
N PHE A 45 -6.12 2.36 5.67
CA PHE A 45 -7.05 3.01 6.59
C PHE A 45 -7.48 4.41 6.11
N ILE A 46 -6.52 5.27 5.75
CA ILE A 46 -6.85 6.64 5.32
C ILE A 46 -7.53 6.64 3.93
N THR A 47 -7.17 5.74 3.04
CA THR A 47 -7.80 5.66 1.71
C THR A 47 -9.25 5.19 1.79
N GLU A 48 -9.56 4.27 2.70
CA GLU A 48 -10.93 3.83 2.99
C GLU A 48 -11.76 4.97 3.58
N ALA A 49 -11.22 5.70 4.55
CA ALA A 49 -11.87 6.87 5.14
C ALA A 49 -12.17 7.97 4.09
N LEU A 50 -11.25 8.16 3.15
CA LEU A 50 -11.40 9.10 2.03
C LEU A 50 -12.22 8.54 0.85
N LYS A 51 -12.70 7.29 0.93
CA LYS A 51 -13.45 6.58 -0.12
C LYS A 51 -12.75 6.64 -1.49
N ARG A 52 -11.44 6.43 -1.49
CA ARG A 52 -10.62 6.42 -2.71
C ARG A 52 -9.70 5.20 -2.72
N GLU A 53 -9.22 4.85 -3.91
CA GLU A 53 -8.23 3.78 -4.02
C GLU A 53 -6.86 4.22 -3.52
N ASN A 54 -6.09 3.25 -3.01
CA ASN A 54 -4.69 3.44 -2.68
C ASN A 54 -3.87 3.61 -3.97
N ALA A 55 -3.12 4.70 -4.07
CA ALA A 55 -2.31 5.04 -5.23
C ALA A 55 -0.94 4.32 -5.26
N SER A 56 -0.51 3.71 -4.15
CA SER A 56 0.72 2.91 -4.11
C SER A 56 0.54 1.61 -4.88
N LYS A 57 1.46 1.31 -5.80
CA LYS A 57 1.48 0.04 -6.52
C LYS A 57 1.87 -1.12 -5.59
N VAL A 58 2.84 -0.87 -4.72
CA VAL A 58 3.33 -1.86 -3.76
C VAL A 58 2.25 -2.25 -2.76
N ALA A 59 1.56 -1.27 -2.18
CA ALA A 59 0.48 -1.52 -1.22
C ALA A 59 -0.63 -2.37 -1.85
N ARG A 60 -1.07 -2.05 -3.07
CA ARG A 60 -2.10 -2.84 -3.78
C ARG A 60 -1.66 -4.28 -4.02
N ALA A 61 -0.42 -4.49 -4.43
CA ALA A 61 0.12 -5.82 -4.68
C ALA A 61 0.17 -6.66 -3.40
N LEU A 62 0.67 -6.08 -2.31
CA LEU A 62 0.81 -6.76 -1.02
C LEU A 62 -0.54 -7.03 -0.35
N LEU A 63 -1.47 -6.07 -0.40
CA LEU A 63 -2.84 -6.29 0.09
C LEU A 63 -3.55 -7.41 -0.67
N CYS A 64 -3.39 -7.47 -2.00
CA CYS A 64 -3.93 -8.56 -2.81
C CYS A 64 -3.32 -9.92 -2.43
N LYS A 65 -2.00 -9.95 -2.20
CA LYS A 65 -1.30 -11.16 -1.75
C LYS A 65 -1.82 -11.64 -0.38
N GLN A 66 -1.97 -10.74 0.58
CA GLN A 66 -2.51 -11.05 1.92
C GLN A 66 -3.95 -11.62 1.86
N GLN A 67 -4.79 -11.09 0.98
CA GLN A 67 -6.15 -11.61 0.74
C GLN A 67 -6.14 -13.03 0.14
N GLY A 68 -5.16 -13.33 -0.72
CA GLY A 68 -4.97 -14.66 -1.29
C GLY A 68 -4.51 -15.69 -0.26
N GLU A 69 -3.58 -15.32 0.62
CA GLU A 69 -3.07 -16.16 1.70
C GLU A 69 -4.19 -16.49 2.71
N THR A 70 -4.96 -15.48 3.13
CA THR A 70 -6.09 -15.65 4.05
C THR A 70 -7.15 -16.61 3.49
N LYS A 71 -7.46 -16.53 2.19
CA LYS A 71 -8.42 -17.44 1.54
C LYS A 71 -7.93 -18.88 1.45
N THR A 72 -6.61 -19.08 1.37
CA THR A 72 -6.00 -20.41 1.29
C THR A 72 -6.06 -21.10 2.64
N THR A 73 -5.75 -20.39 3.72
CA THR A 73 -5.79 -20.92 5.10
C THR A 73 -7.21 -21.22 5.58
N VAL A 74 -8.22 -20.44 5.19
CA VAL A 74 -9.62 -20.72 5.55
C VAL A 74 -10.14 -22.00 4.89
N LYS A 75 -9.70 -22.32 3.67
CA LYS A 75 -10.09 -23.57 2.98
C LYS A 75 -9.47 -24.82 3.61
N SER A 76 -8.25 -24.75 4.15
CA SER A 76 -7.60 -25.91 4.78
C SER A 76 -8.18 -26.26 6.15
N ASN A 77 -8.82 -25.30 6.83
CA ASN A 77 -9.45 -25.51 8.15
C ASN A 77 -10.95 -25.85 8.06
N GLN A 78 -11.48 -26.17 6.87
CA GLN A 78 -12.88 -26.54 6.63
C GLN A 78 -13.08 -28.03 6.28
N THR A 79 -12.09 -28.89 6.53
CA THR A 79 -12.18 -30.37 6.42
C THR A 79 -12.08 -31.06 7.77
#